data_AF-A0A7X4DLG2-F1
#
_entry.id   AF-A0A7X4DLG2-F1
#
_cell.length_a   1.000
_cell.length_b   1.000
_cell.length_c   1.000
_cell.angle_alpha   90.00
_cell.angle_beta   90.00
_cell.angle_gamma   90.00
#
_symmetry.space_group_name_H-M   'P 1'
#
loop_
_entity.id
_entity.type
_entity.pdbx_description
1 polymer ?
#
loop_
_entity_poly.entity_id
_entity_poly.type
_entity_poly.pdbx_seq_one_letter_code
_entity_poly.pdbx_strand_id
1 'polypeptide(L)' 'MIYAGVEELKERAHGQGRAEGRVTLVCRLARLKFGVETAEQLSKLLEGITDPERIARVGDRIIKCETGPELLSRARED' A
#
# COMPACT_ATOMS: atom_id res chain seq x y z
N MET A 1 -11.53 -26.48 -22.84
CA MET A 1 -11.28 -26.18 -21.41
C MET A 1 -10.43 -24.90 -21.29
N ILE A 2 -10.89 -23.78 -21.88
CA ILE A 2 -10.12 -22.51 -22.02
C ILE A 2 -10.64 -21.41 -21.08
N TYR A 3 -11.86 -21.56 -20.55
CA TYR A 3 -12.53 -20.53 -19.75
C TYR A 3 -11.94 -20.30 -18.36
N ALA A 4 -11.31 -21.30 -17.73
CA ALA A 4 -10.76 -21.16 -16.38
C ALA A 4 -9.56 -20.21 -16.31
N GLY A 5 -8.69 -20.22 -17.32
CA GLY A 5 -7.48 -19.38 -17.33
C GLY A 5 -7.74 -17.88 -17.55
N VAL A 6 -8.86 -17.53 -18.18
CA VAL A 6 -9.22 -16.12 -18.48
C VAL A 6 -9.82 -15.42 -17.26
N GLU A 7 -10.61 -16.14 -16.46
CA GLU A 7 -11.16 -15.62 -15.21
C GLU A 7 -10.05 -15.42 -14.16
N GLU A 8 -9.12 -16.37 -14.04
CA GLU A 8 -7.95 -16.22 -13.15
C GLU A 8 -7.06 -15.02 -13.52
N LEU A 9 -6.90 -14.75 -14.83
CA LEU A 9 -6.16 -13.58 -15.31
C LEU A 9 -6.88 -12.27 -14.99
N LYS A 10 -8.21 -12.23 -15.11
CA LYS A 10 -9.02 -11.06 -14.76
C LYS A 10 -9.04 -10.79 -13.26
N GLU A 11 -9.14 -11.81 -12.43
CA GLU A 11 -9.08 -11.65 -10.97
C GLU A 11 -7.71 -11.14 -10.54
N ARG A 12 -6.62 -11.69 -11.11
CA ARG A 12 -5.25 -11.20 -10.85
C ARG A 12 -5.06 -9.76 -11.31
N ALA A 13 -5.55 -9.38 -12.49
CA ALA A 13 -5.45 -8.02 -13.00
C ALA A 13 -6.26 -7.02 -12.16
N HIS A 14 -7.48 -7.36 -11.75
CA HIS A 14 -8.29 -6.50 -10.86
C HIS A 14 -7.70 -6.41 -9.45
N GLY A 15 -7.11 -7.49 -8.94
CA GLY A 15 -6.39 -7.50 -7.67
C GLY A 15 -5.18 -6.56 -7.69
N GLN A 16 -4.37 -6.62 -8.75
CA GLN A 16 -3.19 -5.78 -8.94
C GLN A 16 -3.55 -4.30 -9.09
N GLY A 17 -4.53 -3.94 -9.93
CA GLY A 17 -4.96 -2.55 -10.09
C GLY A 17 -5.53 -1.93 -8.80
N ARG A 18 -6.21 -2.72 -7.96
CA ARG A 18 -6.66 -2.27 -6.63
C ARG A 18 -5.50 -2.08 -5.64
N ALA A 19 -4.51 -2.97 -5.65
CA ALA A 19 -3.35 -2.86 -4.79
C ALA A 19 -2.51 -1.62 -5.15
N GLU A 20 -2.20 -1.42 -6.43
CA GLU A 20 -1.44 -0.26 -6.93
C GLU A 20 -2.15 1.07 -6.63
N GLY A 21 -3.47 1.13 -6.82
CA GLY A 21 -4.27 2.31 -6.47
C GLY A 21 -4.24 2.63 -4.98
N ARG A 22 -4.27 1.61 -4.11
CA ARG A 22 -4.19 1.78 -2.65
C ARG A 22 -2.80 2.23 -2.20
N VAL A 23 -1.73 1.66 -2.73
CA VAL A 23 -0.36 2.09 -2.43
C VAL A 23 -0.16 3.55 -2.82
N THR A 24 -0.64 3.94 -4.01
CA THR A 24 -0.56 5.33 -4.49
C THR A 24 -1.27 6.30 -3.53
N LEU A 25 -2.46 5.93 -3.05
CA LEU A 25 -3.24 6.76 -2.14
C LEU A 25 -2.56 6.89 -0.76
N VAL A 26 -2.05 5.78 -0.22
CA VAL A 26 -1.31 5.73 1.05
C VAL A 26 -0.04 6.59 0.98
N CYS A 27 0.75 6.46 -0.09
CA CYS A 27 1.94 7.29 -0.29
C CYS A 27 1.59 8.79 -0.42
N ARG A 28 0.49 9.13 -1.09
CA ARG A 28 0.02 10.51 -1.18
C ARG A 28 -0.38 11.07 0.19
N LEU A 29 -1.09 10.29 1.00
CA LEU A 29 -1.47 10.70 2.36
C LEU A 29 -0.24 10.89 3.25
N ALA A 30 0.72 9.97 3.19
CA ALA A 30 1.98 10.09 3.90
C ALA A 30 2.75 11.34 3.48
N ARG A 31 2.75 11.66 2.18
CA ARG A 31 3.40 12.87 1.66
C ARG A 31 2.76 14.15 2.20
N LEU A 32 1.43 14.19 2.27
CA LEU A 32 0.69 15.34 2.77
C LEU A 32 0.89 15.55 4.27
N LYS A 33 0.96 14.47 5.05
CA LYS A 33 1.07 14.54 6.52
C LYS A 33 2.51 14.67 7.02
N PHE A 34 3.43 13.92 6.42
CA PHE A 34 4.80 13.73 6.92
C PHE A 34 5.90 14.16 5.94
N GLY A 35 5.53 14.68 4.77
CA GLY A 35 6.46 15.14 3.76
C GLY A 35 6.95 14.06 2.79
N VAL A 36 7.72 14.52 1.79
CA VAL A 36 8.15 13.72 0.64
C VAL A 36 9.04 12.54 1.04
N GLU A 37 10.01 12.78 1.93
CA GLU A 37 10.98 11.75 2.34
C GLU A 37 10.28 10.54 2.97
N THR A 38 9.34 10.78 3.88
CA THR A 38 8.54 9.73 4.52
C THR A 38 7.74 8.95 3.48
N ALA A 39 7.14 9.63 2.51
CA ALA A 39 6.34 9.00 1.47
C ALA A 39 7.17 8.11 0.53
N GLU A 40 8.38 8.54 0.17
CA GLU A 40 9.28 7.73 -0.65
C GLU A 40 9.76 6.48 0.08
N GLN A 41 10.12 6.60 1.36
CA GLN A 41 10.48 5.45 2.19
C GLN A 41 9.31 4.49 2.38
N LEU A 42 8.10 5.03 2.56
CA LEU A 42 6.89 4.23 2.67
C LEU A 42 6.56 3.52 1.35
N SER A 43 6.73 4.20 0.22
CA SER A 43 6.52 3.62 -1.11
C SER A 43 7.43 2.42 -1.33
N LYS A 44 8.71 2.53 -0.97
CA LYS A 44 9.67 1.41 -1.06
C LYS A 44 9.31 0.25 -0.14
N LEU A 45 8.70 0.53 1.00
CA LEU A 45 8.23 -0.48 1.96
C LEU A 45 6.99 -1.24 1.46
N LEU A 46 6.12 -0.52 0.76
CA LEU A 46 4.91 -1.08 0.16
C LEU A 46 5.17 -1.70 -1.22
N GLU A 47 6.32 -1.39 -1.85
CA GLU A 47 6.76 -1.99 -3.10
C GLU A 47 6.99 -3.50 -2.89
N GLY A 48 6.14 -4.32 -3.50
CA GLY A 48 6.13 -5.78 -3.33
C GLY A 48 5.09 -6.29 -2.33
N ILE A 49 4.40 -5.43 -1.58
CA ILE A 49 3.24 -5.83 -0.78
C ILE A 49 2.02 -5.93 -1.70
N THR A 50 1.60 -7.15 -1.96
CA THR A 50 0.37 -7.46 -2.71
C THR A 50 -0.84 -7.68 -1.80
N ASP A 51 -0.64 -7.75 -0.48
CA ASP A 51 -1.73 -7.90 0.49
C ASP A 51 -2.51 -6.58 0.66
N PRO A 52 -3.77 -6.51 0.20
CA PRO A 52 -4.59 -5.32 0.34
C PRO A 52 -4.89 -4.94 1.79
N GLU A 53 -4.96 -5.90 2.71
CA GLU A 53 -5.24 -5.61 4.12
C GLU A 53 -4.04 -4.94 4.79
N ARG A 54 -2.82 -5.39 4.51
CA ARG A 54 -1.60 -4.73 4.98
C ARG A 54 -1.48 -3.29 4.49
N ILE A 55 -1.81 -3.03 3.22
CA ILE A 55 -1.83 -1.65 2.69
C ILE A 55 -2.88 -0.80 3.40
N ALA A 56 -4.07 -1.34 3.68
CA ALA A 56 -5.13 -0.64 4.42
C ALA A 56 -4.70 -0.31 5.86
N ARG A 57 -4.08 -1.27 6.57
CA ARG A 57 -3.54 -1.06 7.92
C ARG A 57 -2.50 0.07 7.96
N VAL A 58 -1.63 0.14 6.95
CA VAL A 58 -0.66 1.25 6.81
C VAL A 58 -1.39 2.58 6.59
N GLY A 59 -2.45 2.60 5.76
CA GLY A 59 -3.33 3.76 5.60
C GLY A 59 -3.94 4.25 6.91
N ASP A 60 -4.47 3.35 7.73
CA ASP A 60 -5.04 3.69 9.04
C ASP A 60 -3.99 4.22 10.01
N ARG A 61 -2.78 3.68 9.95
CA ARG A 61 -1.65 4.15 10.77
C ARG A 61 -1.20 5.55 10.39
N ILE A 62 -1.32 5.97 9.12
CA ILE A 62 -1.06 7.37 8.74
C ILE A 62 -1.95 8.33 9.52
N ILE A 63 -3.20 7.96 9.81
CA ILE A 63 -4.12 8.79 10.59
C ILE A 63 -3.68 8.83 12.06
N LYS A 64 -3.31 7.68 12.63
CA LYS A 64 -3.01 7.50 14.05
C LYS A 64 -1.61 7.95 14.48
N CYS A 65 -0.60 7.82 13.62
CA CYS A 65 0.78 8.16 13.94
C CYS A 65 0.99 9.67 13.96
N GLU A 66 1.73 10.17 14.94
CA GLU A 66 2.04 11.61 15.07
C GLU A 66 3.20 12.03 14.15
N THR A 67 4.11 11.11 13.81
CA THR A 67 5.29 11.39 12.99
C THR A 67 5.53 10.34 11.89
N GLY A 68 6.25 10.75 10.85
CA GLY A 68 6.64 9.89 9.73
C GLY A 68 7.54 8.72 10.12
N PRO A 69 8.58 8.91 10.97
CA PRO A 69 9.40 7.81 11.48
C PRO A 69 8.60 6.77 12.27
N GLU A 70 7.62 7.19 13.07
CA GLU A 70 6.74 6.26 13.80
C GLU A 70 5.92 5.39 12.85
N LEU A 71 5.36 6.01 11.80
CA LEU A 71 4.64 5.28 10.75
C LEU A 71 5.53 4.23 10.10
N LEU A 72 6.74 4.61 9.71
CA LEU A 72 7.69 3.73 9.02
C LEU A 72 8.15 2.57 9.90
N SER A 73 8.43 2.81 11.18
CA SER A 73 8.76 1.75 12.12
C SER A 73 7.63 0.75 12.24
N ARG A 74 6.38 1.22 12.45
CA ARG A 74 5.23 0.31 12.53
C ARG A 74 4.97 -0.43 11.22
N ALA A 75 5.13 0.23 10.07
CA ALA A 75 4.96 -0.39 8.76
C ALA A 75 6.00 -1.50 8.48
N ARG A 76 7.17 -1.49 9.15
CA ARG A 76 8.18 -2.56 9.10
C ARG A 76 7.88 -3.74 10.02
N GLU A 77 7.13 -3.51 11.10
CA GLU A 77 6.78 -4.52 12.10
C GLU A 77 5.53 -5.35 11.73
N ASP A 78 4.75 -4.88 10.76
CA ASP A 78 3.64 -5.62 10.12
C ASP A 78 4.16 -6.42 8.91
#